data_AF-C0VGI9-F1
#
_entry.id   AF-C0VGI9-F1
#
_cell.length_a   1.000
_cell.length_b   1.000
_cell.length_c   1.000
_cell.angle_alpha   90.00
_cell.angle_beta   90.00
_cell.angle_gamma   90.00
#
_symmetry.space_group_name_H-M   'P 1'
#
loop_
_entity.id
_entity.type
_entity.pdbx_description
1 polymer ?
#
loop_
_entity_poly.entity_id
_entity_poly.type
_entity_poly.pdbx_seq_one_letter_code
_entity_poly.pdbx_strand_id
1 'polypeptide(L)'
;MSKKTESEHGGARANAGRKAQFSEPTKVIRVPESQVDFIKKWLLNNVKTGARNDLTSTMKIQNVQAKNDRIYHIPLATERVAAGFPSPAQDHVEQALDLNEFLIRNENSTFIVKANSLSMLDAGIDIDDPLVVDRSIPAKSGDIVIALIDNDFTVKRLMIDHHFNPPKVWLKAENPDYQNIYITEGQELVIWGVVTYNLKPMR
;
A
#
# COMPACT_ATOMS: atom_id res chain seq x y z
N MET A 1 27.63 67.36 -13.13
CA MET A 1 26.59 67.20 -12.10
C MET A 1 25.56 66.22 -12.62
N SER A 2 25.52 64.99 -12.10
CA SER A 2 24.52 63.98 -12.52
C SER A 2 23.66 63.63 -11.31
N LYS A 3 22.35 63.87 -11.42
CA LYS A 3 21.35 63.67 -10.36
C LYS A 3 21.11 62.17 -10.17
N LYS A 4 21.33 61.67 -8.96
CA LYS A 4 20.92 60.35 -8.50
C LYS A 4 19.43 60.41 -8.13
N THR A 5 18.58 59.68 -8.84
CA THR A 5 17.18 59.46 -8.45
C THR A 5 17.14 58.41 -7.35
N GLU A 6 16.80 58.83 -6.14
CA GLU A 6 16.47 57.92 -5.03
C GLU A 6 15.05 57.37 -5.24
N SER A 7 14.91 56.06 -5.25
CA SER A 7 13.62 55.37 -5.32
C SER A 7 13.09 55.13 -3.90
N GLU A 8 11.98 55.79 -3.55
CA GLU A 8 11.26 55.72 -2.27
C GLU A 8 10.44 54.41 -2.07
N HIS A 9 10.92 53.27 -2.56
CA HIS A 9 10.22 52.00 -2.34
C HIS A 9 11.10 51.12 -1.47
N GLY A 10 10.60 50.81 -0.27
CA GLY A 10 11.30 49.96 0.69
C GLY A 10 11.70 48.63 0.03
N GLY A 11 13.00 48.43 -0.16
CA GLY A 11 13.52 47.21 -0.77
C GLY A 11 13.14 45.97 0.03
N ALA A 12 12.88 44.87 -0.68
CA ALA A 12 12.62 43.57 -0.08
C ALA A 12 13.81 43.19 0.82
N ARG A 13 13.55 43.08 2.14
CA ARG A 13 14.55 42.58 3.09
C ARG A 13 14.64 41.06 2.97
N ALA A 14 15.83 40.50 3.18
CA ALA A 14 15.97 39.06 3.37
C ALA A 14 15.03 38.61 4.50
N ASN A 15 14.20 37.59 4.23
CA ASN A 15 13.11 37.09 5.10
C ASN A 15 11.84 37.94 5.21
N ALA A 16 11.60 38.90 4.31
CA ALA A 16 10.29 39.56 4.22
C ALA A 16 9.27 38.67 3.48
N GLY A 17 8.18 38.28 4.18
CA GLY A 17 7.08 37.51 3.61
C GLY A 17 6.44 36.53 4.61
N ARG A 18 5.16 36.21 4.43
CA ARG A 18 4.51 35.12 5.19
C ARG A 18 5.12 33.79 4.73
N LYS A 19 5.65 33.00 5.67
CA LYS A 19 6.20 31.67 5.36
C LYS A 19 5.17 30.87 4.56
N ALA A 20 5.59 30.30 3.44
CA ALA A 20 4.75 29.48 2.60
C ALA A 20 4.21 28.29 3.42
N GLN A 21 2.89 28.10 3.40
CA GLN A 21 2.24 27.01 4.13
C GLN A 21 2.39 25.66 3.41
N PHE A 22 2.69 25.69 2.11
CA PHE A 22 2.85 24.54 1.24
C PHE A 22 4.17 24.65 0.47
N SER A 23 4.80 23.53 0.15
CA SER A 23 6.08 23.46 -0.57
C SER A 23 5.95 23.62 -2.10
N GLU A 24 4.72 23.64 -2.60
CA GLU A 24 4.38 23.73 -4.03
C GLU A 24 3.61 25.02 -4.37
N PRO A 25 3.58 25.44 -5.65
CA PRO A 25 2.78 26.59 -6.08
C PRO A 25 1.29 26.38 -5.76
N THR A 26 0.67 27.37 -5.12
CA THR A 26 -0.77 27.32 -4.77
C THR A 26 -1.61 28.05 -5.80
N LYS A 27 -2.82 27.55 -6.07
CA LYS A 27 -3.81 28.19 -6.97
C LYS A 27 -5.13 28.40 -6.21
N VAL A 28 -5.74 29.57 -6.39
CA VAL A 28 -7.03 29.89 -5.76
C VAL A 28 -8.16 29.12 -6.46
N ILE A 29 -8.94 28.36 -5.69
CA ILE A 29 -10.15 27.66 -6.14
C ILE A 29 -11.37 28.17 -5.35
N ARG A 30 -12.52 28.30 -6.01
CA ARG A 30 -13.79 28.65 -5.35
C ARG A 30 -14.48 27.39 -4.88
N VAL A 31 -14.81 27.32 -3.60
CA VAL A 31 -15.48 26.19 -2.96
C VAL A 31 -16.63 26.70 -2.09
N PRO A 32 -17.71 25.92 -1.89
CA PRO A 32 -18.76 26.26 -0.94
C PRO A 32 -18.20 26.48 0.46
N GLU A 33 -18.70 27.48 1.18
CA GLU A 33 -18.20 27.83 2.52
C GLU A 33 -18.28 26.65 3.50
N SER A 34 -19.32 25.82 3.39
CA SER A 34 -19.51 24.61 4.20
C SER A 34 -18.40 23.57 4.04
N GLN A 35 -17.66 23.61 2.94
CA GLN A 35 -16.60 22.65 2.62
C GLN A 35 -15.19 23.18 2.95
N VAL A 36 -15.05 24.46 3.30
CA VAL A 36 -13.75 25.11 3.50
C VAL A 36 -12.95 24.43 4.62
N ASP A 37 -13.55 24.21 5.77
CA ASP A 37 -12.87 23.59 6.91
C ASP A 37 -12.53 22.13 6.66
N PHE A 38 -13.40 21.40 5.95
CA PHE A 38 -13.16 20.03 5.54
C PHE A 38 -11.96 19.94 4.61
N ILE A 39 -11.95 20.73 3.53
CA ILE A 39 -10.87 20.75 2.54
C ILE A 39 -9.56 21.21 3.19
N LYS A 40 -9.60 22.21 4.08
CA LYS A 40 -8.41 22.70 4.79
C LYS A 40 -7.81 21.63 5.70
N LYS A 41 -8.63 20.92 6.48
CA LYS A 41 -8.18 19.80 7.32
C LYS A 41 -7.66 18.65 6.47
N TRP A 42 -8.35 18.32 5.38
CA TRP A 42 -7.92 17.29 4.45
C TRP A 42 -6.57 17.63 3.81
N LEU A 43 -6.37 18.86 3.34
CA LEU A 43 -5.09 19.30 2.78
C LEU A 43 -3.97 19.26 3.84
N LEU A 44 -4.23 19.74 5.06
CA LEU A 44 -3.21 19.71 6.12
C LEU A 44 -2.77 18.29 6.51
N ASN A 45 -3.69 17.34 6.46
CA ASN A 45 -3.40 15.94 6.80
C ASN A 45 -2.77 15.18 5.62
N ASN A 46 -3.06 15.56 4.37
CA ASN A 46 -2.71 14.76 3.19
C ASN A 46 -1.70 15.43 2.25
N VAL A 47 -1.38 16.73 2.41
CA VAL A 47 -0.46 17.46 1.51
C VAL A 47 1.00 17.41 1.98
N LYS A 48 1.28 16.78 3.13
CA LYS A 48 2.66 16.39 3.44
C LYS A 48 3.01 15.09 2.74
N THR A 49 3.38 15.18 1.46
CA THR A 49 4.60 14.57 0.90
C THR A 49 4.60 14.75 -0.63
N GLY A 50 5.68 15.30 -1.17
CA GLY A 50 5.96 15.41 -2.61
C GLY A 50 6.27 14.06 -3.30
N ALA A 51 5.86 12.96 -2.69
CA ALA A 51 5.77 11.60 -3.20
C ALA A 51 4.85 10.90 -2.19
N ARG A 52 3.71 10.33 -2.58
CA ARG A 52 2.86 9.60 -1.63
C ARG A 52 3.70 8.47 -1.00
N ASN A 53 4.25 8.68 0.19
CA ASN A 53 5.17 7.74 0.82
C ASN A 53 4.33 6.65 1.51
N ASP A 54 4.30 5.45 0.92
CA ASP A 54 3.60 4.27 1.45
C ASP A 54 4.38 3.54 2.55
N LEU A 55 5.19 4.29 3.27
CA LEU A 55 6.11 3.80 4.27
C LEU A 55 5.44 3.98 5.64
N THR A 56 5.24 2.88 6.36
CA THR A 56 4.60 2.87 7.68
C THR A 56 5.58 2.36 8.74
N SER A 57 5.92 3.21 9.71
CA SER A 57 6.97 2.92 10.72
C SER A 57 6.58 1.93 11.82
N THR A 58 5.34 1.42 11.83
CA THR A 58 4.89 0.48 12.87
C THR A 58 3.85 -0.49 12.34
N MET A 59 4.21 -1.78 12.27
CA MET A 59 3.24 -2.87 12.23
C MET A 59 2.95 -3.34 13.66
N LYS A 60 1.73 -3.13 14.14
CA LYS A 60 1.26 -3.71 15.41
C LYS A 60 0.65 -5.08 15.14
N ILE A 61 1.43 -6.14 15.35
CA ILE A 61 0.90 -7.51 15.32
C ILE A 61 0.25 -7.77 16.67
N GLN A 62 -1.05 -8.05 16.66
CA GLN A 62 -1.79 -8.47 17.84
C GLN A 62 -2.25 -9.91 17.63
N ASN A 63 -1.96 -10.76 18.61
CA ASN A 63 -2.50 -12.11 18.61
C ASN A 63 -4.00 -12.02 18.92
N VAL A 64 -4.81 -12.54 18.01
CA VAL A 64 -6.26 -12.63 18.19
C VAL A 64 -6.58 -14.04 18.66
N GLN A 65 -7.32 -14.16 19.76
CA GLN A 65 -7.89 -15.44 20.18
C GLN A 65 -9.18 -15.69 19.39
N ALA A 66 -9.34 -16.93 18.91
CA ALA A 66 -10.59 -17.36 18.30
C ALA A 66 -11.74 -17.17 19.30
N LYS A 67 -12.86 -16.59 18.85
CA LYS A 67 -14.04 -16.38 19.70
C LYS A 67 -14.72 -17.70 20.09
N ASN A 68 -14.51 -18.76 19.31
CA ASN A 68 -14.95 -20.12 19.57
C ASN A 68 -14.14 -21.11 18.71
N ASP A 69 -14.16 -22.38 19.11
CA ASP A 69 -13.53 -23.48 18.38
C ASP A 69 -14.52 -24.19 17.43
N ARG A 70 -15.47 -23.43 16.86
CA ARG A 70 -16.45 -24.03 15.96
C ARG A 70 -15.79 -24.35 14.62
N ILE A 71 -15.80 -25.64 14.28
CA ILE A 71 -15.41 -26.13 12.96
C ILE A 71 -16.60 -25.97 12.02
N TYR A 72 -16.40 -25.28 10.90
CA TYR A 72 -17.41 -25.15 9.86
C TYR A 72 -17.12 -26.17 8.75
N HIS A 73 -18.10 -27.03 8.45
CA HIS A 73 -18.03 -27.91 7.30
C HIS A 73 -18.56 -27.16 6.06
N ILE A 74 -17.67 -26.41 5.41
CA ILE A 74 -18.01 -25.67 4.19
C ILE A 74 -17.86 -26.63 3.01
N PRO A 75 -18.94 -26.94 2.26
CA PRO A 75 -18.84 -27.83 1.11
C PRO A 75 -17.99 -27.20 0.01
N LEU A 76 -17.03 -27.96 -0.53
CA LEU A 76 -16.25 -27.57 -1.70
C LEU A 76 -16.93 -28.13 -2.95
N ALA A 77 -17.35 -27.26 -3.85
CA ALA A 77 -17.74 -27.69 -5.19
C ALA A 77 -16.49 -28.18 -5.94
N THR A 78 -16.52 -29.42 -6.40
CA THR A 78 -15.44 -30.04 -7.19
C THR A 78 -15.39 -29.54 -8.63
N GLU A 79 -16.52 -29.09 -9.15
CA GLU A 79 -16.61 -28.52 -10.49
C GLU A 79 -16.31 -27.02 -10.48
N ARG A 80 -15.64 -26.55 -11.53
CA ARG A 80 -15.43 -25.10 -11.73
C ARG A 80 -16.76 -24.49 -12.13
N VAL A 81 -17.27 -23.58 -11.30
CA VAL A 81 -18.45 -22.77 -11.65
C VAL A 81 -18.03 -21.79 -12.75
N ALA A 82 -18.51 -22.00 -13.97
CA ALA A 82 -18.42 -20.99 -15.01
C ALA A 82 -19.27 -19.77 -14.61
N ALA A 83 -18.83 -18.56 -14.94
CA ALA A 83 -19.59 -17.33 -14.68
C ALA A 83 -20.84 -17.18 -15.60
N GLY A 84 -21.50 -18.29 -15.96
CA GLY A 84 -22.65 -18.39 -16.88
C GLY A 84 -23.64 -19.48 -16.44
N PHE A 85 -24.58 -19.86 -17.30
CA PHE A 85 -25.69 -20.77 -16.95
C PHE A 85 -25.18 -22.15 -16.49
N PRO A 86 -25.35 -22.52 -15.20
CA PRO A 86 -24.91 -23.81 -14.71
C PRO A 86 -25.91 -24.90 -15.12
N SER A 87 -25.40 -26.08 -15.48
CA SER A 87 -26.24 -27.24 -15.75
C SER A 87 -26.83 -27.76 -14.42
N PRO A 88 -28.11 -28.19 -14.35
CA PRO A 88 -28.79 -28.50 -13.08
C PRO A 88 -28.42 -29.85 -12.46
N ALA A 89 -27.54 -30.63 -13.08
CA ALA A 89 -27.24 -31.99 -12.69
C ALA A 89 -25.79 -32.08 -12.24
N GLN A 90 -25.58 -32.27 -10.94
CA GLN A 90 -24.73 -33.31 -10.32
C GLN A 90 -24.42 -32.88 -8.86
N ASP A 91 -25.29 -33.29 -7.93
CA ASP A 91 -25.05 -33.15 -6.48
C ASP A 91 -24.11 -34.27 -5.99
N HIS A 92 -22.81 -34.13 -6.20
CA HIS A 92 -21.80 -34.94 -5.51
C HIS A 92 -20.77 -34.03 -4.83
N VAL A 93 -21.11 -33.61 -3.61
CA VAL A 93 -20.21 -32.87 -2.72
C VAL A 93 -19.39 -33.89 -1.92
N GLU A 94 -18.17 -34.18 -2.36
CA GLU A 94 -17.32 -35.20 -1.71
C GLU A 94 -16.25 -34.63 -0.77
N GLN A 95 -16.05 -33.31 -0.67
CA GLN A 95 -15.03 -32.73 0.20
C GLN A 95 -15.47 -31.42 0.87
N ALA A 96 -15.19 -31.28 2.18
CA ALA A 96 -15.32 -30.02 2.89
C ALA A 96 -13.99 -29.24 2.80
N LEU A 97 -14.07 -27.90 2.63
CA LEU A 97 -12.92 -27.01 2.62
C LEU A 97 -12.68 -26.44 4.02
N ASP A 98 -11.51 -26.71 4.60
CA ASP A 98 -11.00 -25.97 5.76
C ASP A 98 -10.21 -24.75 5.28
N LEU A 99 -10.63 -23.55 5.69
CA LEU A 99 -9.96 -22.30 5.30
C LEU A 99 -8.58 -22.15 5.94
N ASN A 100 -8.34 -22.74 7.12
CA ASN A 100 -7.02 -22.72 7.73
C ASN A 100 -6.05 -23.52 6.87
N GLU A 101 -6.40 -24.77 6.53
CA GLU A 101 -5.55 -25.61 5.66
C GLU A 101 -5.37 -25.00 4.26
N PHE A 102 -6.39 -24.32 3.75
CA PHE A 102 -6.34 -23.69 2.43
C PHE A 102 -5.49 -22.42 2.38
N LEU A 103 -5.59 -21.56 3.39
CA LEU A 103 -4.94 -20.25 3.42
C LEU A 103 -3.57 -20.27 4.12
N ILE A 104 -3.38 -21.15 5.11
CA ILE A 104 -2.24 -21.16 6.03
C ILE A 104 -1.37 -22.39 5.74
N ARG A 105 -0.16 -22.14 5.24
CA ARG A 105 0.84 -23.21 5.02
C ARG A 105 1.62 -23.54 6.28
N ASN A 106 1.97 -22.50 7.04
CA ASN A 106 2.70 -22.61 8.29
C ASN A 106 2.18 -21.56 9.26
N GLU A 107 1.49 -22.02 10.30
CA GLU A 107 0.85 -21.18 11.31
C GLU A 107 1.82 -20.20 11.96
N ASN A 108 3.04 -20.66 12.29
CA ASN A 108 4.03 -19.85 13.00
C ASN A 108 4.69 -18.75 12.14
N SER A 109 4.52 -18.83 10.82
CA SER A 109 5.07 -17.86 9.87
C SER A 109 4.02 -17.09 9.09
N THR A 110 2.73 -17.33 9.38
CA THR A 110 1.62 -16.69 8.67
C THR A 110 1.03 -15.56 9.51
N PHE A 111 0.82 -14.41 8.88
CA PHE A 111 0.30 -13.19 9.51
C PHE A 111 -0.76 -12.57 8.63
N ILE A 112 -1.74 -11.90 9.24
CA ILE A 112 -2.69 -11.06 8.52
C ILE A 112 -2.31 -9.60 8.74
N VAL A 113 -2.09 -8.89 7.65
CA VAL A 113 -1.75 -7.46 7.64
C VAL A 113 -2.81 -6.71 6.84
N LYS A 114 -3.18 -5.51 7.26
CA LYS A 114 -4.05 -4.64 6.47
C LYS A 114 -3.24 -3.71 5.59
N ALA A 115 -3.61 -3.63 4.31
CA ALA A 115 -3.05 -2.61 3.43
C ALA A 115 -3.51 -1.21 3.88
N ASN A 116 -2.61 -0.23 3.83
CA ASN A 116 -2.88 1.15 4.23
C ASN A 116 -2.51 2.16 3.11
N SER A 117 -2.60 1.73 1.86
CA SER A 117 -2.19 2.53 0.72
C SER A 117 -2.87 2.04 -0.56
N LEU A 118 -3.09 2.96 -1.50
CA LEU A 118 -3.60 2.67 -2.85
C LEU A 118 -2.49 2.31 -3.85
N SER A 119 -1.24 2.20 -3.43
CA SER A 119 -0.10 1.91 -4.31
C SER A 119 -0.13 0.56 -5.01
N MET A 120 -1.05 -0.31 -4.60
CA MET A 120 -1.25 -1.64 -5.15
C MET A 120 -2.66 -1.82 -5.76
N LEU A 121 -3.32 -0.71 -6.10
CA LEU A 121 -4.70 -0.69 -6.62
C LEU A 121 -4.88 -1.55 -7.88
N ASP A 122 -3.97 -1.46 -8.84
CA ASP A 122 -4.02 -2.24 -10.09
C ASP A 122 -3.70 -3.73 -9.87
N ALA A 123 -3.14 -4.09 -8.70
CA ALA A 123 -3.02 -5.47 -8.24
C ALA A 123 -4.27 -5.95 -7.48
N GLY A 124 -5.32 -5.13 -7.39
CA GLY A 124 -6.58 -5.44 -6.70
C GLY A 124 -6.53 -5.25 -5.19
N ILE A 125 -5.47 -4.64 -4.65
CA ILE A 125 -5.30 -4.39 -3.21
C ILE A 125 -5.71 -2.94 -2.90
N ASP A 126 -6.77 -2.79 -2.10
CA ASP A 126 -7.26 -1.50 -1.61
C ASP A 126 -6.84 -1.24 -0.15
N ILE A 127 -7.10 -0.02 0.30
CA ILE A 127 -6.98 0.33 1.72
C ILE A 127 -7.90 -0.57 2.55
N ASP A 128 -7.40 -1.01 3.70
CA ASP A 128 -8.03 -1.91 4.68
C ASP A 128 -8.23 -3.37 4.23
N ASP A 129 -7.81 -3.74 3.01
CA ASP A 129 -7.81 -5.13 2.56
C ASP A 129 -6.94 -6.00 3.47
N PRO A 130 -7.47 -7.12 4.02
CA PRO A 130 -6.68 -8.06 4.81
C PRO A 130 -5.84 -8.94 3.87
N LEU A 131 -4.53 -8.86 4.02
CA LEU A 131 -3.55 -9.63 3.28
C LEU A 131 -3.02 -10.78 4.16
N VAL A 132 -3.07 -12.00 3.64
CA VAL A 132 -2.37 -13.13 4.24
C VAL A 132 -0.92 -13.08 3.78
N VAL A 133 0.00 -13.07 4.73
CA VAL A 133 1.45 -12.93 4.52
C VAL A 133 2.16 -14.12 5.13
N ASP A 134 3.03 -14.78 4.37
CA ASP A 134 3.86 -15.89 4.86
C ASP A 134 5.34 -15.52 4.80
N ARG A 135 6.01 -15.60 5.96
CA ARG A 135 7.44 -15.29 6.12
C ARG A 135 8.35 -16.48 5.79
N SER A 136 7.81 -17.69 5.68
CA SER A 136 8.59 -18.90 5.35
C SER A 136 8.84 -19.06 3.84
N ILE A 137 8.10 -18.32 3.02
CA ILE A 137 8.20 -18.40 1.56
C ILE A 137 9.37 -17.52 1.08
N PRO A 138 10.33 -18.07 0.32
CA PRO A 138 11.36 -17.26 -0.31
C PRO A 138 10.75 -16.42 -1.43
N ALA A 139 10.90 -15.10 -1.32
CA ALA A 139 10.35 -14.16 -2.30
C ALA A 139 11.07 -14.23 -3.64
N LYS A 140 10.31 -14.12 -4.73
CA LYS A 140 10.79 -14.13 -6.11
C LYS A 140 10.40 -12.84 -6.83
N SER A 141 11.08 -12.59 -7.96
CA SER A 141 10.69 -11.50 -8.87
C SER A 141 9.24 -11.69 -9.31
N GLY A 142 8.45 -10.63 -9.21
CA GLY A 142 7.01 -10.62 -9.49
C GLY A 142 6.12 -10.85 -8.27
N ASP A 143 6.63 -11.33 -7.14
CA ASP A 143 5.80 -11.55 -5.95
C ASP A 143 5.38 -10.22 -5.32
N ILE A 144 4.17 -10.18 -4.74
CA ILE A 144 3.77 -9.08 -3.87
C ILE A 144 4.32 -9.37 -2.48
N VAL A 145 5.06 -8.43 -1.92
CA VAL A 145 5.78 -8.63 -0.66
C VAL A 145 5.47 -7.51 0.32
N ILE A 146 5.59 -7.85 1.60
CA ILE A 146 5.80 -6.87 2.66
C ILE A 146 7.31 -6.64 2.73
N ALA A 147 7.74 -5.42 2.43
CA ALA A 147 9.12 -5.01 2.51
C ALA A 147 9.30 -4.02 3.67
N LEU A 148 10.44 -4.11 4.35
CA LEU A 148 10.92 -3.16 5.34
C LEU A 148 12.09 -2.39 4.72
N ILE A 149 11.95 -1.08 4.60
CA ILE A 149 12.99 -0.16 4.10
C ILE A 149 13.28 0.83 5.21
N ASP A 150 14.52 0.86 5.72
CA ASP A 150 14.96 1.81 6.75
C ASP A 150 13.99 1.90 7.96
N ASN A 151 13.46 0.75 8.40
CA ASN A 151 12.45 0.57 9.45
C ASN A 151 10.99 0.92 9.10
N ASP A 152 10.70 1.27 7.85
CA ASP A 152 9.33 1.50 7.37
C ASP A 152 8.81 0.34 6.52
N PHE A 153 7.61 -0.13 6.84
CA PHE A 153 6.94 -1.17 6.09
C PHE A 153 6.20 -0.63 4.88
N THR A 154 6.25 -1.38 3.76
CA THR A 154 5.45 -1.11 2.57
C THR A 154 5.01 -2.41 1.90
N VAL A 155 3.90 -2.34 1.16
CA VAL A 155 3.43 -3.42 0.28
C VAL A 155 3.74 -3.04 -1.15
N LYS A 156 4.54 -3.85 -1.83
CA LYS A 156 4.95 -3.61 -3.22
C LYS A 156 5.19 -4.91 -3.96
N ARG A 157 5.25 -4.85 -5.29
CA ARG A 157 5.73 -5.98 -6.10
C ARG A 157 7.26 -5.98 -6.12
N LEU A 158 7.87 -7.07 -5.68
CA LEU A 158 9.30 -7.26 -5.74
C LEU A 158 9.72 -7.48 -7.19
N MET A 159 10.69 -6.70 -7.67
CA MET A 159 11.26 -6.87 -8.99
C MET A 159 12.76 -7.11 -8.86
N ILE A 160 13.22 -8.19 -9.48
CA ILE A 160 14.63 -8.57 -9.55
C ILE A 160 14.99 -8.77 -11.02
N ASP A 161 16.01 -8.05 -11.47
CA ASP A 161 16.57 -8.18 -12.82
C ASP A 161 17.98 -8.79 -12.75
N HIS A 162 18.07 -10.03 -13.20
CA HIS A 162 19.28 -10.85 -13.20
C HIS A 162 20.22 -10.56 -14.37
N HIS A 163 19.87 -9.67 -15.31
CA HIS A 163 20.79 -9.25 -16.38
C HIS A 163 21.92 -8.35 -15.87
N PHE A 164 21.77 -7.76 -14.68
CA PHE A 164 22.79 -6.95 -14.02
C PHE A 164 23.60 -7.77 -13.02
N ASN A 165 24.86 -7.38 -12.77
CA ASN A 165 25.72 -7.98 -11.77
C ASN A 165 26.31 -6.91 -10.83
N PRO A 166 25.87 -6.80 -9.56
CA PRO A 166 24.84 -7.62 -8.90
C PRO A 166 23.43 -7.40 -9.49
N PRO A 167 22.46 -8.32 -9.26
CA PRO A 167 21.10 -8.16 -9.74
C PRO A 167 20.48 -6.85 -9.28
N LYS A 168 19.75 -6.18 -10.18
CA LYS A 168 19.06 -4.94 -9.85
C LYS A 168 17.74 -5.28 -9.15
N VAL A 169 17.54 -4.74 -7.94
CA VAL A 169 16.34 -4.96 -7.14
C VAL A 169 15.59 -3.64 -6.96
N TRP A 170 14.28 -3.66 -7.14
CA TRP A 170 13.41 -2.53 -6.82
C TRP A 170 12.02 -3.02 -6.41
N LEU A 171 11.28 -2.13 -5.75
CA LEU A 171 9.89 -2.37 -5.38
C LEU A 171 8.99 -1.59 -6.32
N LYS A 172 8.20 -2.31 -7.12
CA LYS A 172 7.27 -1.74 -8.08
C LYS A 172 5.93 -1.45 -7.42
N ALA A 173 5.40 -0.24 -7.63
CA ALA A 173 4.02 0.08 -7.31
C ALA A 173 3.10 -0.41 -8.45
N GLU A 174 1.94 -0.94 -8.10
CA GLU A 174 0.88 -1.29 -9.04
C GLU A 174 -0.21 -0.22 -8.98
N ASN A 175 0.21 1.04 -9.15
CA ASN A 175 -0.64 2.21 -9.33
C ASN A 175 0.21 3.32 -9.97
N PRO A 176 -0.17 3.86 -11.15
CA PRO A 176 0.59 4.90 -11.86
C PRO A 176 0.82 6.19 -11.05
N ASP A 177 -0.04 6.47 -10.07
CA ASP A 177 0.08 7.63 -9.19
C ASP A 177 1.22 7.50 -8.16
N TYR A 178 1.83 6.32 -8.06
CA TYR A 178 2.86 5.98 -7.08
C TYR A 178 4.15 5.58 -7.79
N GLN A 179 5.28 6.06 -7.28
CA GLN A 179 6.58 5.77 -7.88
C GLN A 179 7.12 4.41 -7.41
N ASN A 180 7.87 3.77 -8.30
CA ASN A 180 8.68 2.62 -7.93
C ASN A 180 9.80 3.05 -6.97
N ILE A 181 10.08 2.21 -5.98
CA ILE A 181 11.13 2.45 -5.00
C ILE A 181 12.38 1.70 -5.44
N TYR A 182 13.40 2.44 -5.83
CA TYR A 182 14.73 1.92 -6.11
C TYR A 182 15.57 2.05 -4.85
N ILE A 183 16.20 0.95 -4.44
CA ILE A 183 17.04 0.95 -3.22
C ILE A 183 18.34 1.69 -3.53
N THR A 184 18.62 2.76 -2.79
CA THR A 184 19.86 3.52 -2.94
C THR A 184 20.97 2.97 -2.04
N GLU A 185 22.20 3.36 -2.34
CA GLU A 185 23.36 2.98 -1.53
C GLU A 185 23.19 3.46 -0.08
N GLY A 186 23.36 2.55 0.88
CA GLY A 186 23.18 2.81 2.31
C GLY A 186 21.78 2.54 2.88
N GLN A 187 20.78 2.25 2.03
CA GLN A 187 19.46 1.81 2.51
C GLN A 187 19.43 0.30 2.73
N GLU A 188 18.73 -0.13 3.77
CA GLU A 188 18.51 -1.56 4.05
C GLU A 188 17.13 -1.99 3.53
N LEU A 189 17.10 -2.99 2.65
CA LEU A 189 15.87 -3.65 2.21
C LEU A 189 15.79 -5.05 2.83
N VAL A 190 14.77 -5.27 3.65
CA VAL A 190 14.44 -6.60 4.18
C VAL A 190 13.07 -7.03 3.65
N ILE A 191 13.01 -8.18 2.99
CA ILE A 191 11.73 -8.79 2.64
C ILE A 191 11.19 -9.47 3.89
N TRP A 192 10.12 -8.91 4.45
CA TRP A 192 9.54 -9.40 5.69
C TRP A 192 8.72 -10.68 5.49
N GLY A 193 7.98 -10.74 4.38
CA GLY A 193 7.19 -11.91 3.97
C GLY A 193 6.49 -11.70 2.62
N VAL A 194 5.99 -12.80 2.06
CA VAL A 194 5.29 -12.84 0.76
C VAL A 194 3.78 -12.80 0.99
N VAL A 195 3.07 -11.95 0.27
CA VAL A 195 1.60 -11.91 0.27
C VAL A 195 1.08 -13.09 -0.55
N THR A 196 0.29 -13.97 0.07
CA THR A 196 -0.26 -15.18 -0.57
C THR A 196 -1.72 -15.01 -0.98
N TYR A 197 -2.51 -14.26 -0.22
CA TYR A 197 -3.92 -14.01 -0.49
C TYR A 197 -4.34 -12.58 -0.13
N ASN A 198 -5.27 -12.01 -0.90
CA ASN A 198 -6.04 -10.82 -0.54
C ASN A 198 -7.48 -11.24 -0.19
N LEU A 199 -7.88 -11.05 1.07
CA LEU A 199 -9.20 -11.42 1.60
C LEU A 199 -10.21 -10.29 1.40
N LYS A 200 -10.37 -9.85 0.15
CA LYS A 200 -11.23 -8.72 -0.21
C LYS A 200 -12.72 -9.12 -0.24
N PRO A 201 -13.60 -8.47 0.54
CA PRO A 201 -15.03 -8.70 0.46
C PRO A 201 -15.61 -8.12 -0.84
N MET A 202 -16.56 -8.84 -1.44
CA MET A 202 -17.24 -8.43 -2.68
C MET A 202 -18.60 -7.74 -2.43
N ARG A 203 -18.96 -7.50 -1.17
CA ARG A 203 -20.23 -6.92 -0.74
C ARG A 203 -20.01 -5.77 0.22
#